data_AF-A0A9Q0S8P9-F1
#
_entry.id   AF-A0A9Q0S8P9-F1
#
_cell.length_a   1.000
_cell.length_b   1.000
_cell.length_c   1.000
_cell.angle_alpha   90.00
_cell.angle_beta   90.00
_cell.angle_gamma   90.00
#
_symmetry.space_group_name_H-M   'P 1'
#
loop_
_entity.id
_entity.type
_entity.pdbx_description
1 polymer ?
#
loop_
_entity_poly.entity_id
_entity_poly.type
_entity_poly.pdbx_seq_one_letter_code
_entity_poly.pdbx_strand_id
1 'polypeptide(L)'
;MNSTPQRSTLNTSVFSPVRFPDSVLSPKSPKNDPLGIRLKVLSIIKTIVENHSKWESAHKRGISLCGTNENIKKSALDRMASEPSSTLYPDDLKVPSEKLKIIVTIFKDVLDSSRECLRQLISLQKLQSNSNEKLLKTWTLTKVVDSLSKIVKAYEGEYNVKVLHDNSISRSTFCVDKWCDPVILNFAIGNLF
;
A
#
# COMPACT_ATOMS: atom_id res chain seq x y z
N MET A 1 -74.66 44.46 30.18
CA MET A 1 -75.04 43.55 31.28
C MET A 1 -75.09 42.13 30.73
N ASN A 2 -74.45 41.21 31.45
CA ASN A 2 -74.56 39.74 31.40
C ASN A 2 -73.89 39.03 30.20
N SER A 3 -73.20 37.89 30.32
CA SER A 3 -72.53 37.17 31.42
C SER A 3 -71.66 36.12 30.71
N THR A 4 -70.39 36.02 31.08
CA THR A 4 -69.48 34.94 30.64
C THR A 4 -69.83 33.63 31.36
N PRO A 5 -69.80 32.44 30.73
CA PRO A 5 -69.72 31.20 31.47
C PRO A 5 -68.25 30.85 31.74
N GLN A 6 -67.88 30.84 33.02
CA GLN A 6 -66.67 30.16 33.50
C GLN A 6 -66.82 28.65 33.29
N ARG A 7 -65.78 28.00 32.74
CA ARG A 7 -65.60 26.55 32.84
C ARG A 7 -64.31 26.26 33.59
N SER A 8 -64.51 25.89 34.85
CA SER A 8 -63.69 25.04 35.73
C SER A 8 -62.22 24.81 35.36
N THR A 9 -61.36 25.32 36.23
CA THR A 9 -60.01 24.85 36.52
C THR A 9 -59.94 23.32 36.68
N LEU A 10 -59.19 22.65 35.82
CA LEU A 10 -58.54 21.38 36.14
C LEU A 10 -57.03 21.63 36.14
N ASN A 11 -56.50 21.82 37.34
CA ASN A 11 -55.09 21.67 37.62
C ASN A 11 -54.74 20.19 37.48
N THR A 12 -54.13 19.82 36.37
CA THR A 12 -53.25 18.66 36.30
C THR A 12 -51.89 19.20 35.89
N SER A 13 -51.04 19.40 36.89
CA SER A 13 -49.62 19.65 36.72
C SER A 13 -48.94 18.40 36.14
N VAL A 14 -47.69 18.60 35.70
CA VAL A 14 -46.70 17.58 35.31
C VAL A 14 -46.70 17.16 33.84
N PHE A 15 -46.76 18.11 32.91
CA PHE A 15 -46.00 17.98 31.66
C PHE A 15 -45.33 19.31 31.33
N SER A 16 -44.06 19.43 31.71
CA SER A 16 -43.21 20.48 31.14
C SER A 16 -43.24 20.35 29.61
N PRO A 17 -43.38 21.45 28.85
CA PRO A 17 -43.25 21.40 27.42
C PRO A 17 -41.87 20.81 27.10
N VAL A 18 -41.84 19.65 26.42
CA VAL A 18 -40.61 19.11 25.86
C VAL A 18 -40.14 20.12 24.83
N ARG A 19 -39.23 21.00 25.23
CA ARG A 19 -38.48 21.82 24.28
C ARG A 19 -37.56 20.85 23.55
N PHE A 20 -37.93 20.52 22.31
CA PHE A 20 -36.97 19.94 21.40
C PHE A 20 -35.77 20.90 21.35
N PRO A 21 -34.54 20.47 21.66
CA PRO A 21 -33.39 21.31 21.45
C PRO A 21 -33.40 21.73 19.98
N ASP A 22 -33.35 23.04 19.76
CA ASP A 22 -33.34 23.64 18.43
C ASP A 22 -32.37 22.88 17.53
N SER A 23 -32.92 22.37 16.42
CA SER A 23 -32.24 21.86 15.23
C SER A 23 -30.83 21.32 15.46
N VAL A 24 -30.70 19.99 15.50
CA VAL A 24 -29.43 19.31 15.20
C VAL A 24 -28.85 20.01 13.98
N LEU A 25 -27.76 20.75 14.16
CA LEU A 25 -27.04 21.41 13.08
C LEU A 25 -26.90 20.38 11.97
N SER A 26 -27.61 20.63 10.85
CA SER A 26 -27.56 19.77 9.68
C SER A 26 -26.08 19.44 9.43
N PRO A 27 -25.71 18.15 9.29
CA PRO A 27 -24.31 17.77 9.15
C PRO A 27 -23.71 18.66 8.05
N LYS A 28 -22.75 19.54 8.41
CA LYS A 28 -22.10 20.39 7.43
C LYS A 28 -21.66 19.47 6.30
N SER A 29 -22.16 19.74 5.09
CA SER A 29 -21.85 18.91 3.93
C SER A 29 -20.34 18.67 3.89
N PRO A 30 -19.85 17.42 3.74
CA PRO A 30 -18.42 17.11 3.72
C PRO A 30 -17.61 17.94 2.72
N LYS A 31 -18.29 18.55 1.73
CA LYS A 31 -17.72 19.45 0.73
C LYS A 31 -17.12 20.74 1.33
N ASN A 32 -17.48 21.12 2.56
CA ASN A 32 -17.09 22.39 3.19
C ASN A 32 -16.22 22.24 4.46
N ASP A 33 -15.53 21.10 4.64
CA ASP A 33 -14.59 20.90 5.76
C ASP A 33 -13.12 20.82 5.29
N PRO A 34 -12.48 21.98 5.01
CA PRO A 34 -11.09 22.00 4.55
C PRO A 34 -10.11 21.49 5.60
N LEU A 35 -10.42 21.65 6.90
CA LEU A 35 -9.56 21.18 8.00
C LEU A 35 -9.61 19.65 8.12
N GLY A 36 -10.80 19.05 8.07
CA GLY A 36 -10.94 17.59 8.11
C GLY A 36 -10.30 16.90 6.90
N ILE A 37 -10.42 17.47 5.70
CA ILE A 37 -9.73 16.96 4.50
C ILE A 37 -8.21 17.02 4.68
N ARG A 38 -7.69 18.16 5.18
CA ARG A 38 -6.25 18.32 5.43
C ARG A 38 -5.71 17.32 6.45
N LEU A 39 -6.41 17.09 7.55
CA LEU A 39 -6.01 16.10 8.55
C LEU A 39 -6.00 14.67 7.99
N LYS A 40 -7.01 14.32 7.17
CA LYS A 40 -7.05 13.02 6.50
C LYS A 40 -5.87 12.83 5.54
N VAL A 41 -5.55 13.85 4.74
CA VAL A 41 -4.41 13.78 3.82
C VAL A 41 -3.09 13.65 4.58
N LEU A 42 -2.90 14.37 5.69
CA LEU A 42 -1.73 14.21 6.55
C LEU A 42 -1.61 12.80 7.12
N SER A 43 -2.72 12.20 7.55
CA SER A 43 -2.75 10.81 8.02
C SER A 43 -2.35 9.84 6.91
N ILE A 44 -2.88 10.02 5.70
CA ILE A 44 -2.54 9.17 4.55
C ILE A 44 -1.06 9.30 4.19
N ILE A 45 -0.52 10.53 4.17
CA ILE A 45 0.91 10.78 3.93
C ILE A 45 1.77 10.07 4.97
N LYS A 46 1.39 10.11 6.25
CA LYS A 46 2.10 9.39 7.31
C LYS A 46 2.15 7.89 7.02
N THR A 47 1.02 7.28 6.65
CA THR A 47 0.96 5.86 6.28
C THR A 47 1.85 5.54 5.08
N ILE A 48 1.90 6.42 4.06
CA ILE A 48 2.78 6.24 2.89
C ILE A 48 4.26 6.27 3.30
N VAL A 49 4.65 7.17 4.21
CA VAL A 49 6.04 7.24 4.72
C VAL A 49 6.41 5.98 5.50
N GLU A 50 5.49 5.47 6.33
CA GLU A 50 5.69 4.21 7.04
C GLU A 50 5.81 3.02 6.08
N ASN A 51 4.95 2.96 5.06
CA ASN A 51 5.02 1.97 3.99
C ASN A 51 6.34 2.05 3.22
N HIS A 52 6.84 3.27 2.98
CA HIS A 52 8.12 3.47 2.30
C HIS A 52 9.30 2.95 3.11
N SER A 53 9.32 3.20 4.42
CA SER A 53 10.36 2.66 5.31
C SER A 53 10.36 1.11 5.34
N LYS A 54 9.16 0.50 5.35
CA LYS A 54 9.01 -0.96 5.24
C LYS A 54 9.53 -1.48 3.90
N TRP A 55 9.15 -0.83 2.80
CA TRP A 55 9.60 -1.18 1.46
C TRP A 55 11.13 -1.10 1.34
N GLU A 56 11.75 -0.03 1.82
CA GLU A 56 13.20 0.16 1.72
C GLU A 56 13.96 -0.95 2.47
N SER A 57 13.49 -1.29 3.68
CA SER A 57 14.07 -2.36 4.49
C SER A 57 13.94 -3.73 3.80
N ALA A 58 12.76 -4.01 3.24
CA ALA A 58 12.50 -5.23 2.49
C ALA A 58 13.32 -5.29 1.19
N HIS A 59 13.50 -4.17 0.51
CA HIS A 59 14.27 -4.06 -0.73
C HIS A 59 15.76 -4.34 -0.52
N LYS A 60 16.39 -3.71 0.48
CA LYS A 60 17.80 -4.00 0.83
C LYS A 60 18.00 -5.48 1.13
N ARG A 61 17.10 -6.08 1.91
CA ARG A 61 17.15 -7.51 2.26
C ARG A 61 16.88 -8.41 1.04
N GLY A 62 15.95 -8.03 0.18
CA GLY A 62 15.60 -8.74 -1.05
C GLY A 62 16.74 -8.78 -2.04
N ILE A 63 17.48 -7.67 -2.23
CA ILE A 63 18.69 -7.64 -3.07
C ILE A 63 19.73 -8.62 -2.55
N SER A 64 20.02 -8.57 -1.24
CA SER A 64 21.00 -9.47 -0.61
C SER A 64 20.62 -10.95 -0.83
N LEU A 65 19.35 -11.31 -0.65
CA LEU A 65 18.87 -12.68 -0.88
C LEU A 65 19.00 -13.12 -2.34
N CYS A 66 18.70 -12.23 -3.30
CA CYS A 66 18.88 -12.52 -4.73
C CYS A 66 20.36 -12.81 -5.04
N GLY A 67 21.28 -11.98 -4.54
CA GLY A 67 22.71 -12.20 -4.70
C GLY A 67 23.20 -13.50 -4.05
N THR A 68 22.70 -13.84 -2.86
CA THR A 68 22.98 -15.14 -2.22
C THR A 68 22.48 -16.31 -3.07
N ASN A 69 21.26 -16.23 -3.60
CA ASN A 69 20.70 -17.27 -4.47
C ASN A 69 21.54 -17.46 -5.74
N GLU A 70 21.95 -16.36 -6.37
CA GLU A 70 22.80 -16.38 -7.56
C GLU A 70 24.17 -17.00 -7.27
N ASN A 71 24.80 -16.67 -6.14
CA ASN A 71 26.08 -17.26 -5.73
C ASN A 71 25.98 -18.75 -5.42
N ILE A 72 24.90 -19.20 -4.77
CA ILE A 72 24.64 -20.62 -4.51
C ILE A 72 24.45 -21.37 -5.84
N LYS A 73 23.67 -20.80 -6.76
CA LYS A 73 23.46 -21.37 -8.10
C LYS A 73 24.77 -21.47 -8.88
N LYS A 74 25.58 -20.41 -8.89
CA LYS A 74 26.88 -20.39 -9.56
C LYS A 74 27.82 -21.46 -8.99
N SER A 75 27.94 -21.52 -7.67
CA SER A 75 28.76 -22.53 -6.98
C SER A 75 28.33 -23.96 -7.31
N ALA A 76 27.02 -24.21 -7.44
CA ALA A 76 26.50 -25.52 -7.81
C ALA A 76 26.83 -25.89 -9.26
N LEU A 77 26.70 -24.94 -10.20
CA LEU A 77 27.09 -25.13 -11.60
C LEU A 77 28.58 -25.41 -11.75
N ASP A 78 29.42 -24.66 -11.04
CA ASP A 78 30.88 -24.85 -11.05
C ASP A 78 31.25 -26.26 -10.53
N ARG A 79 30.55 -26.76 -9.50
CA ARG A 79 30.73 -28.13 -8.98
C ARG A 79 30.28 -29.21 -9.95
N MET A 80 29.20 -29.00 -10.68
CA MET A 80 28.74 -29.95 -11.71
C MET A 80 29.73 -30.09 -12.86
N ALA A 81 30.39 -29.00 -13.24
CA ALA A 81 31.41 -29.03 -14.27
C ALA A 81 32.63 -29.88 -13.85
N SER A 82 32.93 -29.95 -12.55
CA SER A 82 34.01 -30.78 -12.01
C SER A 82 33.58 -32.20 -11.59
N GLU A 83 32.34 -32.38 -11.14
CA GLU A 83 31.81 -33.63 -10.56
C GLU A 83 30.36 -33.90 -11.05
N PRO A 84 30.19 -34.58 -12.19
CA PRO A 84 28.90 -34.74 -12.87
C PRO A 84 27.90 -35.66 -12.14
N SER A 85 28.27 -36.28 -11.01
CA SER A 85 27.41 -37.13 -10.19
C SER A 85 26.79 -36.41 -8.97
N SER A 86 27.09 -35.13 -8.77
CA SER A 86 26.57 -34.35 -7.64
C SER A 86 25.10 -33.95 -7.85
N THR A 87 24.31 -33.98 -6.77
CA THR A 87 22.87 -33.69 -6.80
C THR A 87 22.57 -32.28 -7.30
N LEU A 88 21.49 -32.17 -8.07
CA LEU A 88 21.24 -31.04 -8.97
C LEU A 88 20.80 -29.73 -8.31
N TYR A 89 20.44 -29.81 -7.02
CA TYR A 89 19.88 -28.69 -6.29
C TYR A 89 20.53 -28.60 -4.90
N PRO A 90 21.30 -27.53 -4.62
CA PRO A 90 21.90 -27.37 -3.31
C PRO A 90 20.81 -27.15 -2.26
N ASP A 91 20.81 -27.96 -1.20
CA ASP A 91 19.91 -27.78 -0.05
C ASP A 91 20.03 -26.36 0.55
N ASP A 92 21.20 -25.75 0.39
CA ASP A 92 21.52 -24.38 0.79
C ASP A 92 20.62 -23.32 0.13
N LEU A 93 19.96 -23.64 -1.00
CA LEU A 93 19.07 -22.69 -1.70
C LEU A 93 17.65 -22.62 -1.09
N LYS A 94 17.26 -23.61 -0.28
CA LYS A 94 15.91 -23.66 0.33
C LYS A 94 15.65 -22.47 1.25
N VAL A 95 16.53 -22.25 2.23
CA VAL A 95 16.35 -21.21 3.26
C VAL A 95 16.34 -19.79 2.66
N PRO A 96 17.28 -19.43 1.77
CA PRO A 96 17.25 -18.13 1.09
C PRO A 96 16.01 -17.92 0.21
N SER A 97 15.51 -18.96 -0.46
CA SER A 97 14.28 -18.90 -1.26
C SER A 97 13.04 -18.67 -0.40
N GLU A 98 12.89 -19.39 0.72
CA GLU A 98 11.78 -19.16 1.66
C GLU A 98 11.80 -17.74 2.23
N LYS A 99 12.99 -17.22 2.57
CA LYS A 99 13.14 -15.83 3.01
C LYS A 99 12.76 -14.84 1.91
N LEU A 100 13.05 -15.15 0.64
CA LEU A 100 12.65 -14.30 -0.47
C LEU A 100 11.12 -14.28 -0.64
N LYS A 101 10.43 -15.40 -0.44
CA LYS A 101 8.95 -15.45 -0.44
C LYS A 101 8.35 -14.51 0.60
N ILE A 102 8.94 -14.45 1.80
CA ILE A 102 8.51 -13.50 2.83
C ILE A 102 8.67 -12.05 2.36
N ILE A 103 9.79 -11.73 1.69
CA ILE A 103 10.00 -10.40 1.10
C ILE A 103 8.95 -10.07 0.03
N VAL A 104 8.61 -11.04 -0.83
CA VAL A 104 7.55 -10.88 -1.84
C VAL A 104 6.20 -10.56 -1.18
N THR A 105 5.85 -11.25 -0.10
CA THR A 105 4.63 -10.96 0.67
C THR A 105 4.66 -9.53 1.25
N ILE A 106 5.78 -9.09 1.82
CA ILE A 106 5.91 -7.72 2.33
C ILE A 106 5.73 -6.68 1.22
N PHE A 107 6.28 -6.92 0.03
CA PHE A 107 6.08 -6.03 -1.11
C PHE A 107 4.63 -5.98 -1.55
N LYS A 108 3.94 -7.11 -1.56
CA LYS A 108 2.50 -7.16 -1.86
C LYS A 108 1.70 -6.33 -0.86
N ASP A 109 1.93 -6.52 0.44
CA ASP A 109 1.23 -5.80 1.49
C ASP A 109 1.44 -4.28 1.40
N VAL A 110 2.69 -3.85 1.14
CA VAL A 110 3.02 -2.44 0.95
C VAL A 110 2.35 -1.87 -0.32
N LEU A 111 2.36 -2.63 -1.41
CA LEU A 111 1.73 -2.22 -2.68
C LEU A 111 0.22 -2.06 -2.50
N ASP A 112 -0.45 -3.03 -1.89
CA ASP A 112 -1.89 -3.01 -1.67
C ASP A 112 -2.28 -1.85 -0.73
N SER A 113 -1.53 -1.64 0.36
CA SER A 113 -1.73 -0.50 1.26
C SER A 113 -1.54 0.85 0.55
N SER A 114 -0.52 0.96 -0.32
CA SER A 114 -0.23 2.19 -1.07
C SER A 114 -1.28 2.47 -2.15
N ARG A 115 -1.82 1.43 -2.79
CA ARG A 115 -2.96 1.54 -3.72
C ARG A 115 -4.22 2.03 -3.02
N GLU A 116 -4.48 1.53 -1.82
CA GLU A 116 -5.62 2.00 -1.01
C GLU A 116 -5.44 3.47 -0.60
N CYS A 117 -4.24 3.88 -0.18
CA CYS A 117 -3.93 5.28 0.09
C CYS A 117 -4.18 6.17 -1.14
N LEU A 118 -3.76 5.72 -2.33
CA LEU A 118 -3.99 6.44 -3.59
C LEU A 118 -5.48 6.56 -3.91
N ARG A 119 -6.24 5.48 -3.74
CA ARG A 119 -7.70 5.49 -3.94
C ARG A 119 -8.40 6.49 -3.03
N GLN A 120 -7.98 6.57 -1.77
CA GLN A 120 -8.51 7.54 -0.81
C GLN A 120 -8.17 8.98 -1.21
N LEU A 121 -6.93 9.25 -1.61
CA LEU A 121 -6.53 10.59 -2.05
C LEU A 121 -7.26 11.05 -3.31
N ILE A 122 -7.45 10.17 -4.29
CA ILE A 122 -8.26 10.48 -5.49
C ILE A 122 -9.71 10.79 -5.09
N SER A 123 -10.26 10.08 -4.11
CA SER A 123 -11.61 10.33 -3.61
C SER A 123 -11.71 11.69 -2.91
N LEU A 124 -10.70 12.06 -2.11
CA LEU A 124 -10.61 13.39 -1.49
C LEU A 124 -10.43 14.50 -2.53
N GLN A 125 -9.68 14.24 -3.60
CA GLN A 125 -9.50 15.20 -4.70
C GLN A 125 -10.81 15.50 -5.42
N LYS A 126 -11.66 14.49 -5.63
CA LYS A 126 -13.01 14.66 -6.21
C LYS A 126 -13.97 15.42 -5.29
N LEU A 127 -13.76 15.37 -3.98
CA LEU A 127 -14.58 16.08 -3.00
C LEU A 127 -14.21 17.57 -2.89
N GLN A 128 -12.95 17.93 -3.16
CA GLN A 128 -12.53 19.32 -3.22
C GLN A 128 -12.97 19.96 -4.55
N SER A 129 -13.87 20.94 -4.47
CA SER A 129 -14.28 21.75 -5.62
C SER A 129 -13.14 22.56 -6.24
N ASN A 130 -12.03 22.77 -5.50
CA ASN A 130 -10.91 23.59 -5.91
C ASN A 130 -9.57 22.85 -5.74
N SER A 131 -9.20 22.04 -6.73
CA SER A 131 -8.01 21.17 -6.70
C SER A 131 -6.66 21.91 -6.65
N ASN A 132 -6.67 23.23 -6.87
CA ASN A 132 -5.48 24.09 -6.90
C ASN A 132 -5.20 24.80 -5.57
N GLU A 133 -6.06 24.63 -4.57
CA GLU A 133 -5.81 25.16 -3.23
C GLU A 133 -4.62 24.44 -2.59
N LYS A 134 -3.73 25.21 -1.95
CA LYS A 134 -2.58 24.66 -1.22
C LYS A 134 -3.08 23.97 0.04
N LEU A 135 -3.15 22.63 0.00
CA LEU A 135 -3.55 21.81 1.14
C LEU A 135 -2.43 21.70 2.20
N LEU A 136 -1.19 21.70 1.74
CA LEU A 136 0.03 21.75 2.55
C LEU A 136 0.79 23.04 2.26
N LYS A 137 1.82 23.35 3.08
CA LYS A 137 2.62 24.59 2.94
C LYS A 137 3.01 24.90 1.48
N THR A 138 3.38 23.87 0.71
CA THR A 138 3.84 24.02 -0.68
C THR A 138 3.16 23.06 -1.68
N TRP A 139 2.37 22.08 -1.21
CA TRP A 139 1.82 21.02 -2.06
C TRP A 139 0.30 21.15 -2.19
N THR A 140 -0.18 20.99 -3.43
CA THR A 140 -1.59 20.80 -3.76
C THR A 140 -1.95 19.32 -3.66
N LEU A 141 -3.23 19.01 -3.47
CA LEU A 141 -3.69 17.62 -3.42
C LEU A 141 -3.38 16.85 -4.72
N THR A 142 -3.50 17.52 -5.86
CA THR A 142 -3.11 16.96 -7.17
C THR A 142 -1.64 16.53 -7.20
N LYS A 143 -0.72 17.37 -6.71
CA LYS A 143 0.71 17.01 -6.64
C LYS A 143 0.97 15.80 -5.74
N VAL A 144 0.24 15.68 -4.62
CA VAL A 144 0.34 14.53 -3.72
C VAL A 144 -0.13 13.25 -4.44
N VAL A 145 -1.28 13.30 -5.11
CA VAL A 145 -1.83 12.18 -5.90
C VAL A 145 -0.86 11.75 -7.00
N ASP A 146 -0.35 12.71 -7.79
CA ASP A 146 0.59 12.42 -8.88
C ASP A 146 1.87 11.77 -8.38
N SER A 147 2.40 12.25 -7.25
CA SER A 147 3.63 11.72 -6.67
C SER A 147 3.42 10.30 -6.13
N LEU A 148 2.32 10.05 -5.43
CA LEU A 148 1.99 8.72 -4.94
C LEU A 148 1.74 7.73 -6.08
N SER A 149 1.09 8.17 -7.16
CA SER A 149 0.88 7.34 -8.36
C SER A 149 2.21 6.84 -8.94
N LYS A 150 3.23 7.70 -9.00
CA LYS A 150 4.59 7.31 -9.42
C LYS A 150 5.23 6.30 -8.46
N ILE A 151 5.08 6.50 -7.15
CA ILE A 151 5.60 5.57 -6.14
C ILE A 151 4.93 4.19 -6.25
N VAL A 152 3.60 4.14 -6.40
CA VAL A 152 2.86 2.88 -6.56
C VAL A 152 3.32 2.12 -7.81
N LYS A 153 3.54 2.81 -8.94
CA LYS A 153 4.10 2.19 -10.15
C LYS A 153 5.49 1.61 -9.93
N ALA A 154 6.36 2.31 -9.19
CA ALA A 154 7.68 1.79 -8.86
C ALA A 154 7.61 0.54 -7.97
N TYR A 155 6.73 0.53 -6.96
CA TYR A 155 6.50 -0.64 -6.11
C TYR A 155 5.98 -1.84 -6.90
N GLU A 156 5.08 -1.61 -7.85
CA GLU A 156 4.56 -2.65 -8.73
C GLU A 156 5.65 -3.25 -9.62
N GLY A 157 6.51 -2.41 -10.21
CA GLY A 157 7.67 -2.88 -10.97
C GLY A 157 8.58 -3.79 -10.14
N GLU A 158 8.94 -3.35 -8.93
CA GLU A 158 9.86 -4.11 -8.07
C GLU A 158 9.23 -5.40 -7.53
N TYR A 159 7.94 -5.37 -7.18
CA TYR A 159 7.19 -6.56 -6.79
C TYR A 159 7.20 -7.61 -7.91
N ASN A 160 6.93 -7.20 -9.16
CA ASN A 160 6.91 -8.09 -10.30
C ASN A 160 8.28 -8.75 -10.54
N VAL A 161 9.37 -8.00 -10.43
CA VAL A 161 10.74 -8.54 -10.54
C VAL A 161 11.00 -9.62 -9.48
N LYS A 162 10.57 -9.40 -8.25
CA LYS A 162 10.82 -10.32 -7.13
C LYS A 162 9.95 -11.57 -7.20
N VAL A 163 8.71 -11.44 -7.66
CA VAL A 163 7.84 -12.58 -8.00
C VAL A 163 8.45 -13.42 -9.13
N LEU A 164 8.98 -12.78 -10.19
CA LEU A 164 9.65 -13.50 -11.27
C LEU A 164 10.89 -14.25 -10.79
N HIS A 165 11.69 -13.65 -9.90
CA HIS A 165 12.87 -14.30 -9.33
C HIS A 165 12.49 -15.48 -8.41
N ASP A 166 11.46 -15.36 -7.59
CA ASP A 166 10.98 -16.47 -6.75
C ASP A 166 10.40 -17.62 -7.60
N ASN A 167 9.64 -17.28 -8.64
CA ASN A 167 9.11 -18.26 -9.59
C ASN A 167 10.21 -18.93 -10.41
N SER A 168 11.28 -18.21 -10.76
CA SER A 168 12.41 -18.82 -11.47
C SER A 168 13.14 -19.81 -10.59
N ILE A 169 13.38 -19.49 -9.31
CA ILE A 169 13.92 -20.45 -8.33
C ILE A 169 13.01 -21.68 -8.19
N SER A 170 11.70 -21.45 -8.08
CA SER A 170 10.69 -22.53 -7.96
C SER A 170 10.48 -23.34 -9.26
N ARG A 171 10.90 -22.83 -10.42
CA ARG A 171 10.89 -23.59 -11.70
C ARG A 171 12.21 -24.30 -11.95
N SER A 172 13.31 -23.70 -11.52
CA SER A 172 14.63 -24.30 -11.44
C SER A 172 14.66 -25.54 -10.54
N THR A 173 13.78 -25.63 -9.53
CA THR A 173 13.52 -26.87 -8.77
C THR A 173 12.85 -27.98 -9.59
N PHE A 174 12.28 -27.68 -10.76
CA PHE A 174 11.45 -28.63 -11.54
C PHE A 174 11.95 -28.93 -12.96
N CYS A 175 12.82 -28.11 -13.57
CA CYS A 175 13.33 -28.36 -14.92
C CYS A 175 14.81 -27.95 -15.03
N VAL A 176 15.66 -28.94 -15.24
CA VAL A 176 17.11 -28.79 -15.47
C VAL A 176 17.42 -28.37 -16.91
N ASP A 177 16.47 -28.56 -17.83
CA ASP A 177 16.77 -28.44 -19.27
C ASP A 177 16.55 -27.04 -19.86
N LYS A 178 16.17 -26.03 -19.07
CA LYS A 178 15.83 -24.68 -19.57
C LYS A 178 16.61 -23.52 -18.94
N TRP A 179 17.81 -23.78 -18.43
CA TRP A 179 18.68 -22.72 -17.92
C TRP A 179 19.35 -21.86 -19.01
N CYS A 180 19.12 -22.18 -20.29
CA CYS A 180 19.53 -21.36 -21.44
C CYS A 180 18.41 -20.42 -21.92
N ASP A 181 17.77 -19.66 -21.03
CA ASP A 181 16.93 -18.54 -21.46
C ASP A 181 17.77 -17.24 -21.42
N PRO A 182 18.27 -16.74 -22.57
CA PRO A 182 19.08 -15.53 -22.64
C PRO A 182 18.33 -14.27 -22.18
N VAL A 183 17.01 -14.34 -21.99
CA VAL A 183 16.22 -13.23 -21.45
C VAL A 183 16.51 -13.01 -19.95
N ILE A 184 16.75 -14.07 -19.18
CA ILE A 184 17.02 -13.95 -17.73
C ILE A 184 18.47 -13.49 -17.48
N LEU A 185 19.41 -13.95 -18.32
CA LEU A 185 20.83 -13.57 -18.20
C LEU A 185 21.06 -12.10 -18.59
N ASN A 186 20.37 -11.60 -19.63
CA ASN A 186 20.49 -10.19 -20.04
C ASN A 186 19.84 -9.22 -19.04
N PHE A 187 18.81 -9.64 -18.30
CA PHE A 187 18.18 -8.78 -17.30
C PHE A 187 19.02 -8.65 -16.02
N ALA A 188 19.82 -9.67 -15.68
CA ALA A 188 20.75 -9.64 -14.54
C ALA A 188 22.00 -8.80 -14.80
N ILE A 189 22.45 -8.72 -16.06
CA ILE A 189 23.66 -7.97 -16.44
C ILE A 189 23.32 -6.53 -16.87
N GLY A 190 22.13 -6.29 -17.41
CA GLY A 190 21.75 -5.01 -18.04
C GLY A 190 21.39 -3.84 -17.12
N ASN A 191 21.37 -4.01 -15.79
CA ASN A 191 21.02 -2.94 -14.83
C ASN A 191 22.15 -2.58 -13.86
N LEU A 192 23.39 -2.92 -14.19
CA LEU A 192 24.60 -2.52 -13.43
C LEU A 192 25.42 -1.41 -14.11
N PHE A 193 24.82 -0.65 -15.04
CA PHE A 193 25.38 0.58 -15.59
C PHE A 193 24.32 1.68 -15.64
#